data_AF-A0A816XRJ8-F1
#
_entry.id   AF-A0A816XRJ8-F1
#
_cell.length_a   1.000
_cell.length_b   1.000
_cell.length_c   1.000
_cell.angle_alpha   90.00
_cell.angle_beta   90.00
_cell.angle_gamma   90.00
#
_symmetry.space_group_name_H-M   'P 1'
#
loop_
_entity.id
_entity.type
_entity.pdbx_description
1 polymer ?
#
loop_
_entity_poly.entity_id
_entity_poly.type
_entity_poly.pdbx_seq_one_letter_code
_entity_poly.pdbx_strand_id
1 'polypeptide(L)'
;MSSFHGHETKTTLHIHAKSKKEIWHPIHHFARDHINFSLSCDDPSVSQITIEHEYEHALTDLKLSPAQLSQCVFNAARSSFLPENEKNQLIDRLLANYLPKQVMIRQLADKIKDA
;
A
#
# COMPACT_ATOMS: atom_id res chain seq x y z
N MET A 1 15.79 -0.59 31.55
CA MET A 1 16.20 -1.14 30.24
C MET A 1 15.21 -2.24 29.90
N SER A 2 14.10 -1.87 29.27
CA SER A 2 13.00 -2.80 28.98
C SER A 2 13.19 -3.29 27.55
N SER A 3 13.72 -4.50 27.42
CA SER A 3 13.96 -5.18 26.16
C SER A 3 12.61 -5.57 25.54
N PHE A 4 12.09 -4.72 24.65
CA PHE A 4 11.01 -5.08 23.73
C PHE A 4 11.54 -6.17 22.80
N HIS A 5 11.24 -7.43 23.13
CA HIS A 5 11.39 -8.53 22.20
C HIS A 5 10.31 -8.37 21.12
N GLY A 6 10.68 -7.72 20.02
CA GLY A 6 9.89 -7.69 18.81
C GLY A 6 9.77 -9.11 18.28
N HIS A 7 8.66 -9.77 18.60
CA HIS A 7 8.23 -10.95 17.87
C HIS A 7 7.98 -10.50 16.42
N GLU A 8 8.87 -10.87 15.50
CA GLU A 8 8.72 -10.62 14.06
C GLU A 8 7.62 -11.53 13.51
N THR A 9 6.36 -11.16 13.77
CA THR A 9 5.24 -11.79 13.08
C THR A 9 5.17 -11.18 11.68
N LYS A 10 5.76 -11.86 10.69
CA LYS A 10 5.55 -11.63 9.25
C LYS A 10 4.11 -12.00 8.88
N THR A 11 3.14 -11.26 9.41
CA THR A 11 1.73 -11.45 9.13
C THR A 11 1.42 -10.63 7.87
N THR A 12 1.73 -11.18 6.69
CA THR A 12 1.22 -10.62 5.43
C THR A 12 -0.24 -11.02 5.32
N LEU A 13 -1.15 -10.08 5.59
CA LEU A 13 -2.58 -10.28 5.35
C LEU A 13 -2.92 -9.81 3.93
N HIS A 14 -3.39 -10.75 3.11
CA HIS A 14 -3.96 -10.45 1.79
C HIS A 14 -5.41 -10.03 1.97
N ILE A 15 -5.79 -8.91 1.36
CA ILE A 15 -7.14 -8.36 1.50
C ILE A 15 -7.68 -8.06 0.11
N HIS A 16 -8.84 -8.64 -0.17
CA HIS A 16 -9.59 -8.41 -1.39
C HIS A 16 -10.70 -7.39 -1.12
N ALA A 17 -10.74 -6.30 -1.89
CA ALA A 17 -11.54 -5.15 -1.55
C ALA A 17 -13.03 -5.22 -1.95
N LYS A 18 -13.57 -6.36 -2.37
CA LYS A 18 -15.00 -6.49 -2.74
C LYS A 18 -15.98 -6.62 -1.55
N SER A 19 -15.77 -5.91 -0.44
CA SER A 19 -16.71 -5.97 0.70
C SER A 19 -17.80 -4.89 0.62
N LYS A 20 -19.06 -5.32 0.71
CA LYS A 20 -20.30 -4.53 0.50
C LYS A 20 -20.63 -3.46 1.57
N LYS A 21 -19.68 -2.97 2.36
CA LYS A 21 -19.92 -1.84 3.27
C LYS A 21 -18.64 -1.09 3.62
N GLU A 22 -18.53 0.15 3.13
CA GLU A 22 -17.38 1.07 3.27
C GLU A 22 -16.85 1.26 4.71
N ILE A 23 -17.64 0.96 5.74
CA ILE A 23 -17.36 1.37 7.13
C ILE A 23 -16.68 0.26 7.96
N TRP A 24 -16.64 -0.99 7.48
CA TRP A 24 -16.14 -2.15 8.25
C TRP A 24 -15.06 -2.96 7.53
N HIS A 25 -14.37 -2.37 6.56
CA HIS A 25 -13.29 -3.08 5.89
C HIS A 25 -12.08 -3.26 6.85
N PRO A 26 -11.56 -4.48 7.07
CA PRO A 26 -10.47 -4.71 8.02
C PRO A 26 -9.20 -3.88 7.74
N ILE A 27 -8.99 -3.49 6.48
CA ILE A 27 -7.87 -2.65 6.06
C ILE A 27 -7.78 -1.34 6.84
N HIS A 28 -8.90 -0.78 7.32
CA HIS A 28 -8.88 0.45 8.09
C HIS A 28 -8.25 0.23 9.46
N HIS A 29 -8.51 -0.91 10.10
CA HIS A 29 -7.85 -1.27 11.34
C HIS A 29 -6.37 -1.51 11.11
N PHE A 30 -6.00 -2.20 10.03
CA PHE A 30 -4.60 -2.46 9.74
C PHE A 30 -3.83 -1.18 9.43
N ALA A 31 -4.43 -0.28 8.64
CA ALA A 31 -3.83 1.00 8.31
C ALA A 31 -3.74 1.94 9.54
N ARG A 32 -4.72 1.91 10.45
CA ARG A 32 -4.69 2.66 11.72
C ARG A 32 -3.64 2.10 12.69
N ASP A 33 -3.57 0.77 12.80
CA ASP A 33 -2.73 0.08 13.77
C ASP A 33 -1.32 -0.21 13.21
N HIS A 34 -0.99 0.37 12.04
CA HIS A 34 0.29 0.20 11.34
C HIS A 34 0.68 -1.26 11.08
N ILE A 35 -0.31 -2.12 10.93
CA ILE A 35 -0.12 -3.54 10.59
C ILE A 35 0.33 -3.62 9.13
N ASN A 36 1.26 -4.54 8.87
CA ASN A 36 1.78 -4.79 7.53
C ASN A 36 0.72 -5.51 6.67
N PHE A 37 0.27 -4.87 5.59
CA PHE A 37 -0.64 -5.45 4.60
C PHE A 37 -0.20 -5.09 3.19
N SER A 38 -0.68 -5.87 2.22
CA SER A 38 -0.50 -5.62 0.79
C SER A 38 -1.83 -5.68 0.05
N LEU A 39 -1.91 -4.97 -1.08
CA LEU A 39 -3.02 -5.05 -2.03
C LEU A 39 -2.64 -5.98 -3.18
N SER A 40 -3.57 -6.84 -3.60
CA SER A 40 -3.43 -7.74 -4.74
C SER A 40 -4.79 -7.99 -5.40
N CYS A 41 -4.80 -8.35 -6.68
CA CYS A 41 -6.03 -8.71 -7.41
C CYS A 41 -6.54 -10.13 -7.13
N ASP A 42 -5.81 -10.91 -6.32
CA ASP A 42 -6.02 -12.34 -6.09
C ASP A 42 -5.95 -13.16 -7.38
N ASP A 43 -7.06 -13.25 -8.12
CA ASP A 43 -7.18 -13.90 -9.43
C ASP A 43 -7.69 -12.93 -10.51
N PRO A 44 -6.80 -12.25 -11.25
CA PRO A 44 -7.17 -11.33 -12.32
C PRO A 44 -8.03 -11.97 -13.42
N SER A 45 -7.79 -13.24 -13.73
CA SER A 45 -8.50 -13.99 -14.79
C SER A 45 -9.97 -14.25 -14.45
N VAL A 46 -10.30 -14.37 -13.16
CA VAL A 46 -11.68 -14.58 -12.69
C VAL A 46 -12.36 -13.23 -12.43
N SER A 47 -11.60 -12.29 -11.85
CA SER A 47 -12.14 -11.00 -11.42
C SER A 47 -12.18 -9.94 -12.52
N GLN A 48 -11.45 -10.12 -13.62
CA GLN A 48 -11.28 -9.16 -14.73
C GLN A 48 -10.88 -7.76 -14.26
N ILE A 49 -10.11 -7.67 -13.18
CA ILE A 49 -9.60 -6.42 -12.62
C ILE A 49 -8.08 -6.42 -12.68
N THR A 50 -7.52 -5.24 -12.86
CA THR A 50 -6.07 -5.01 -12.83
C THR A 50 -5.66 -4.43 -11.48
N ILE A 51 -4.36 -4.38 -11.20
CA ILE A 51 -3.85 -3.83 -9.94
C ILE A 51 -4.23 -2.35 -9.80
N GLU A 52 -4.30 -1.62 -10.92
CA GLU A 52 -4.74 -0.22 -10.94
C GLU A 52 -6.17 -0.06 -10.41
N HIS A 53 -7.08 -0.98 -10.75
CA HIS A 53 -8.47 -0.95 -10.26
C HIS A 53 -8.54 -1.17 -8.74
N GLU A 54 -7.71 -2.06 -8.18
CA GLU A 54 -7.65 -2.27 -6.72
C GLU A 54 -7.13 -1.01 -6.00
N TYR A 55 -6.14 -0.32 -6.56
CA TYR A 55 -5.63 0.93 -5.97
C TYR A 55 -6.63 2.08 -6.13
N GLU A 56 -7.35 2.17 -7.24
CA GLU A 56 -8.42 3.14 -7.43
C GLU A 56 -9.53 2.91 -6.40
N HIS A 57 -10.02 1.68 -6.26
CA HIS A 57 -11.02 1.32 -5.27
C HIS A 57 -10.53 1.60 -3.83
N ALA A 58 -9.25 1.33 -3.53
CA ALA A 58 -8.68 1.63 -2.23
C ALA A 58 -8.65 3.14 -1.91
N LEU A 59 -8.45 3.99 -2.93
CA LEU A 59 -8.50 5.45 -2.81
C LEU A 59 -9.94 5.97 -2.73
N THR A 60 -10.83 5.51 -3.62
CA THR A 60 -12.16 6.08 -3.81
C THR A 60 -13.17 5.53 -2.82
N ASP A 61 -13.18 4.22 -2.59
CA ASP A 61 -14.27 3.56 -1.87
C ASP A 61 -13.83 3.22 -0.44
N LEU A 62 -12.57 2.77 -0.28
CA LEU A 62 -11.97 2.53 1.03
C LEU A 62 -11.26 3.76 1.62
N LYS A 63 -11.27 4.90 0.93
CA LYS A 63 -10.75 6.19 1.42
C LYS A 63 -9.36 6.12 2.06
N LEU A 64 -8.49 5.20 1.61
CA LEU A 64 -7.11 5.13 2.09
C LEU A 64 -6.34 6.34 1.58
N SER A 65 -5.50 6.93 2.45
CA SER A 65 -4.65 8.04 2.05
C SER A 65 -3.55 7.59 1.09
N PRO A 66 -3.06 8.47 0.19
CA PRO A 66 -1.90 8.19 -0.63
C PRO A 66 -0.68 7.75 0.18
N ALA A 67 -0.51 8.26 1.41
CA ALA A 67 0.55 7.86 2.31
C ALA A 67 0.41 6.40 2.79
N GLN A 68 -0.81 5.97 3.15
CA GLN A 68 -1.08 4.57 3.52
C GLN A 68 -0.85 3.62 2.35
N LEU A 69 -1.24 4.01 1.13
CA LEU A 69 -1.00 3.21 -0.07
C LEU A 69 0.49 3.13 -0.43
N SER A 70 1.21 4.25 -0.29
CA SER A 70 2.67 4.28 -0.44
C SER A 70 3.32 3.30 0.54
N GLN A 71 2.94 3.37 1.81
CA GLN A 71 3.44 2.50 2.86
C GLN A 71 3.15 1.03 2.54
N CYS A 72 1.94 0.71 2.07
CA CYS A 72 1.52 -0.61 1.61
C CYS A 72 2.45 -1.17 0.51
N VAL A 73 2.81 -0.36 -0.50
CA VAL A 73 3.74 -0.77 -1.56
C VAL A 73 5.12 -1.15 -1.00
N PHE A 74 5.68 -0.30 -0.13
CA PHE A 74 6.99 -0.57 0.47
C PHE A 74 6.96 -1.76 1.44
N ASN A 75 5.86 -1.93 2.16
CA ASN A 75 5.59 -3.07 3.03
C ASN A 75 5.55 -4.38 2.24
N ALA A 76 4.86 -4.39 1.10
CA ALA A 76 4.83 -5.54 0.19
C ALA A 76 6.23 -5.88 -0.34
N ALA A 77 7.02 -4.88 -0.75
CA ALA A 77 8.40 -5.10 -1.21
C ALA A 77 9.28 -5.74 -0.12
N ARG A 78 9.24 -5.21 1.11
CA ARG A 78 9.97 -5.77 2.27
C ARG A 78 9.54 -7.20 2.62
N SER A 79 8.25 -7.50 2.44
CA SER A 79 7.64 -8.78 2.81
C SER A 79 7.65 -9.81 1.67
N SER A 80 8.19 -9.44 0.50
CA SER A 80 8.34 -10.36 -0.63
C SER A 80 9.28 -11.52 -0.31
N PHE A 81 9.19 -12.58 -1.11
CA PHE A 81 10.07 -13.76 -0.98
C PHE A 81 11.41 -13.61 -1.70
N LEU A 82 11.75 -12.39 -2.16
CA LEU A 82 13.04 -12.12 -2.78
C LEU A 82 14.19 -12.24 -1.77
N PRO A 83 15.41 -12.60 -2.20
CA PRO A 83 16.60 -12.46 -1.38
C PRO A 83 16.79 -11.01 -0.90
N GLU A 84 17.42 -10.80 0.26
CA GLU A 84 17.57 -9.46 0.86
C GLU A 84 18.22 -8.42 -0.07
N ASN A 85 19.22 -8.83 -0.85
CA ASN A 85 19.83 -7.94 -1.85
C ASN A 85 18.83 -7.49 -2.92
N GLU A 86 18.01 -8.41 -3.43
CA GLU A 86 16.99 -8.12 -4.45
C GLU A 86 15.83 -7.31 -3.87
N LYS A 87 15.46 -7.50 -2.60
CA LYS A 87 14.51 -6.64 -1.90
C LYS A 87 15.00 -5.21 -1.81
N ASN A 88 16.25 -5.00 -1.43
CA ASN A 88 16.84 -3.66 -1.33
C ASN A 88 16.85 -2.97 -2.71
N GLN A 89 17.27 -3.68 -3.75
CA GLN A 89 17.20 -3.17 -5.12
C GLN A 89 15.77 -2.82 -5.56
N LEU A 90 14.78 -3.64 -5.18
CA LEU A 90 13.38 -3.34 -5.46
C LEU A 90 12.92 -2.08 -4.73
N ILE A 91 13.27 -1.91 -3.45
CA ILE A 91 12.93 -0.73 -2.66
C ILE A 91 13.58 0.52 -3.26
N ASP A 92 14.85 0.45 -3.67
CA ASP A 92 15.55 1.57 -4.31
C ASP A 92 14.88 1.98 -5.63
N ARG A 93 14.50 1.00 -6.47
CA ARG A 93 13.73 1.26 -7.69
C ARG A 93 12.39 1.91 -7.37
N LEU A 94 11.70 1.47 -6.32
CA LEU A 94 10.44 2.08 -5.90
C LEU A 94 10.65 3.53 -5.44
N LEU A 95 11.65 3.80 -4.60
CA LEU A 95 11.97 5.17 -4.16
C LEU A 95 12.27 6.09 -5.35
N ALA A 96 13.05 5.61 -6.32
CA ALA A 96 13.44 6.39 -7.50
C ALA A 96 12.25 6.73 -8.43
N ASN A 97 11.22 5.89 -8.50
CA ASN A 97 10.09 6.07 -9.42
C ASN A 97 8.80 6.58 -8.76
N TYR A 98 8.64 6.38 -7.45
CA TYR A 98 7.40 6.66 -6.73
C TYR A 98 7.39 8.06 -6.09
N LEU A 99 8.51 8.53 -5.54
CA LEU A 99 8.64 9.87 -4.96
C LEU A 99 8.56 11.02 -5.99
N PRO A 100 9.10 10.92 -7.22
CA PRO A 100 9.02 12.01 -8.18
C PRO A 100 7.60 12.31 -8.63
N LYS A 101 6.74 11.30 -8.79
CA LYS A 101 5.36 11.49 -9.27
C LYS A 101 4.44 12.06 -8.20
N GLN A 102 4.54 11.63 -6.94
CA GLN A 102 3.67 12.14 -5.88
C GLN A 102 4.02 13.56 -5.43
N VAL A 103 5.31 13.92 -5.38
CA VAL A 103 5.74 15.32 -5.14
C VAL A 103 5.25 16.22 -6.26
N MET A 104 5.33 15.76 -7.52
CA MET A 104 4.90 16.54 -8.69
C MET A 104 3.37 16.71 -8.76
N ILE A 105 2.58 15.68 -8.43
CA ILE A 105 1.12 15.80 -8.33
C ILE A 105 0.71 16.77 -7.21
N ARG A 106 1.42 16.76 -6.08
CA ARG A 106 1.16 17.67 -4.96
C ARG A 106 1.52 19.12 -5.31
N GLN A 107 2.69 19.34 -5.91
CA GLN A 107 3.12 20.66 -6.41
C GLN A 107 2.22 21.19 -7.54
N LEU A 108 1.69 20.31 -8.39
CA LEU A 108 0.73 20.68 -9.44
C LEU A 108 -0.64 21.03 -8.84
N ALA A 109 -1.13 20.25 -7.87
CA ALA A 109 -2.38 20.51 -7.17
C ALA A 109 -2.32 21.81 -6.34
N ASP A 110 -1.17 22.13 -5.75
CA ASP A 110 -0.97 23.37 -5.02
C ASP A 110 -0.91 24.58 -5.99
N LYS A 111 -0.21 24.45 -7.14
CA LYS A 111 -0.22 25.50 -8.19
C LYS A 111 -1.58 25.78 -8.83
N ILE A 112 -2.49 24.80 -8.86
CA ILE A 112 -3.86 24.97 -9.38
C ILE A 112 -4.78 25.64 -8.34
N LYS A 113 -4.46 25.56 -7.05
CA LYS A 113 -5.21 26.23 -5.99
C LYS A 113 -4.84 27.71 -5.83
N ASP A 114 -3.61 28.05 -6.20
CA ASP A 114 -3.06 29.42 -6.10
C ASP A 114 -3.21 30.24 -7.41
N ALA A 115 -3.91 29.71 -8.42
CA ALA A 115 -4.18 30.34 -9.71
C ALA A 115 -5.69 30.60 -9.90
#